data_AF-A0A2N3F5P0-F1
#
_entry.id   AF-A0A2N3F5P0-F1
#
_cell.length_a   1.000
_cell.length_b   1.000
_cell.length_c   1.000
_cell.angle_alpha   90.00
_cell.angle_beta   90.00
_cell.angle_gamma   90.00
#
_symmetry.space_group_name_H-M   'P 1'
#
loop_
_entity.id
_entity.type
_entity.pdbx_description
1 polymer ?
#
loop_
_entity_poly.entity_id
_entity_poly.type
_entity_poly.pdbx_seq_one_letter_code
_entity_poly.pdbx_strand_id
1 'polypeptide(L)'
;MNLRIREMVAGDVPGAAMIESVTFDAPWSERLFAEDLVASGRHWFVAERDGELVGYAGGWLLQDDAHLMNIAVRADARGHGTGRALLSTLIVRLKESGARRMTLEVRPANTAAIALYESVGMRPAGLRPGYYAETGEDALIMWGELEDTYPEDRPPLILAIESSCDETAAAVIMGERTLLANIVASQIDFHARFGGVVPEIASRKHTEAIVDVIAEAMQEAGGALREAGDTRAPTAGEPLDFSALDAIAVTYGPGLVGALVVGLAYAKGLAFATGLPLVGVNHLEGHIFANVLADPAVQPPLVALLVSGGHTSLVHMPRWGEYRTMGETLDDATGEAFDKVAKVLGLGYPGGPVLSRLAADGDPTALDFPRAMMRSGDYQFSLSGLKTAVINHIRHEQAAGREIDVPDLAASFQAAVIDVQVSKAVRAVTETGATTFCLGGGVAANPALREALRSAIEPLGVHVSVPPLHLCTDNAAMIAAAGYHRYLNGDRLGLEADAMPGLRLDVVDPA
;
A
#
# COMPACT_ATOMS: atom_id res chain seq x y z
N MET A 1 -2.14 13.48 2.43
CA MET A 1 -2.54 14.56 3.37
C MET A 1 -2.39 13.98 4.76
N ASN A 2 -1.47 14.48 5.58
CA ASN A 2 -1.12 13.81 6.85
C ASN A 2 -2.08 14.25 7.97
N LEU A 3 -3.04 13.41 8.31
CA LEU A 3 -3.81 13.53 9.53
C LEU A 3 -2.97 13.01 10.70
N ARG A 4 -2.77 13.83 11.73
CA ARG A 4 -2.05 13.43 12.95
C ARG A 4 -2.99 13.55 14.15
N ILE A 5 -3.11 12.47 14.94
CA ILE A 5 -3.77 12.52 16.24
C ILE A 5 -2.71 12.61 17.34
N ARG A 6 -2.90 13.48 18.32
CA ARG A 6 -2.02 13.62 19.48
C ARG A 6 -2.80 14.08 20.70
N GLU A 7 -2.22 13.92 21.90
CA GLU A 7 -2.80 14.49 23.12
C GLU A 7 -2.95 16.01 22.97
N MET A 8 -4.07 16.52 23.48
CA MET A 8 -4.34 17.95 23.57
C MET A 8 -3.42 18.56 24.62
N VAL A 9 -2.77 19.67 24.28
CA VAL A 9 -1.99 20.48 25.22
C VAL A 9 -2.67 21.82 25.45
N ALA A 10 -2.27 22.55 26.51
CA ALA A 10 -2.86 23.84 26.85
C ALA A 10 -2.84 24.87 25.69
N GLY A 11 -1.84 24.78 24.80
CA GLY A 11 -1.75 25.64 23.61
C GLY A 11 -2.84 25.39 22.56
N ASP A 12 -3.52 24.24 22.59
CA ASP A 12 -4.57 23.86 21.63
C ASP A 12 -5.96 24.36 22.03
N VAL A 13 -6.14 24.70 23.31
CA VAL A 13 -7.43 25.07 23.90
C VAL A 13 -8.16 26.17 23.12
N PRO A 14 -7.49 27.26 22.67
CA PRO A 14 -8.17 28.26 21.84
C PRO A 14 -8.69 27.70 20.52
N GLY A 15 -7.94 26.80 19.88
CA GLY A 15 -8.36 26.14 18.64
C GLY A 15 -9.53 25.18 18.84
N ALA A 16 -9.50 24.39 19.91
CA ALA A 16 -10.60 23.48 20.27
C ALA A 16 -11.88 24.27 20.59
N ALA A 17 -11.78 25.35 21.38
CA ALA A 17 -12.92 26.22 21.70
C ALA A 17 -13.51 26.91 20.46
N MET A 18 -12.68 27.26 19.48
CA MET A 18 -13.16 27.77 18.20
C MET A 18 -13.97 26.73 17.43
N ILE A 19 -13.47 25.50 17.30
CA ILE A 19 -14.19 24.39 16.64
C ILE A 19 -15.51 24.09 17.37
N GLU A 20 -15.49 24.08 18.71
CA GLU A 20 -16.66 23.89 19.56
C GLU A 20 -17.73 24.97 19.29
N SER A 21 -17.34 26.25 19.29
CA SER A 21 -18.26 27.40 19.15
C SER A 21 -19.07 27.42 17.85
N VAL A 22 -18.55 26.81 16.80
CA VAL A 22 -19.23 26.71 15.49
C VAL A 22 -19.95 25.38 15.30
N THR A 23 -19.72 24.41 16.19
CA THR A 23 -20.27 23.05 16.06
C THR A 23 -21.49 22.83 16.95
N PHE A 24 -21.53 23.41 18.14
CA PHE A 24 -22.57 23.15 19.14
C PHE A 24 -23.34 24.41 19.54
N ASP A 25 -24.63 24.24 19.84
CA ASP A 25 -25.52 25.31 20.29
C ASP A 25 -25.19 25.82 21.71
N ALA A 26 -24.59 24.95 22.53
CA ALA A 26 -24.15 25.24 23.90
C ALA A 26 -22.66 24.91 24.06
N PRO A 27 -21.75 25.71 23.47
CA PRO A 27 -20.34 25.37 23.36
C PRO A 27 -19.59 25.50 24.69
N TRP A 28 -18.64 24.59 24.91
CA TRP A 28 -17.62 24.74 25.93
C TRP A 28 -16.77 26.00 25.73
N SER A 29 -16.53 26.74 26.82
CA SER A 29 -15.60 27.88 26.81
C SER A 29 -14.14 27.40 26.92
N GLU A 30 -13.19 28.23 26.48
CA GLU A 30 -11.75 27.98 26.69
C GLU A 30 -11.42 27.66 28.15
N ARG A 31 -12.11 28.33 29.09
CA ARG A 31 -11.97 28.09 30.52
C ARG A 31 -12.37 26.67 30.90
N LEU A 32 -13.49 26.16 30.38
CA LEU A 32 -13.96 24.80 30.68
C LEU A 32 -13.00 23.75 30.12
N PHE A 33 -12.49 23.94 28.90
CA PHE A 33 -11.45 23.08 28.34
C PHE A 33 -10.18 23.10 29.20
N ALA A 34 -9.69 24.28 29.61
CA ALA A 34 -8.48 24.39 30.41
C ALA A 34 -8.63 23.76 31.82
N GLU A 35 -9.80 23.93 32.45
CA GLU A 35 -10.12 23.32 33.75
C GLU A 35 -10.21 21.79 33.64
N ASP A 36 -10.82 21.26 32.58
CA ASP A 36 -10.99 19.82 32.40
C ASP A 36 -9.70 19.13 31.92
N LEU A 37 -8.89 19.78 31.10
CA LEU A 37 -7.63 19.22 30.58
C LEU A 37 -6.66 18.78 31.69
N VAL A 38 -6.70 19.44 32.84
CA VAL A 38 -5.84 19.13 33.99
C VAL A 38 -6.52 18.26 35.06
N ALA A 39 -7.80 17.93 34.88
CA ALA A 39 -8.54 17.14 35.85
C ALA A 39 -8.19 15.64 35.76
N SER A 40 -8.20 14.96 36.91
CA SER A 40 -7.85 13.55 37.00
C SER A 40 -8.83 12.67 36.23
N GLY A 41 -8.31 11.70 35.47
CA GLY A 41 -9.11 10.76 34.67
C GLY A 41 -9.68 11.36 33.39
N ARG A 42 -9.25 12.56 32.99
CA ARG A 42 -9.63 13.18 31.71
C ARG A 42 -8.59 12.85 30.64
N HIS A 43 -9.07 12.53 29.46
CA HIS A 43 -8.24 12.26 28.29
C HIS A 43 -8.75 13.07 27.11
N TRP A 44 -7.89 13.94 26.58
CA TRP A 44 -8.22 14.84 25.48
C TRP A 44 -7.22 14.67 24.34
N PHE A 45 -7.74 14.57 23.13
CA PHE A 45 -6.96 14.44 21.91
C PHE A 45 -7.38 15.50 20.90
N VAL A 46 -6.42 15.90 20.07
CA VAL A 46 -6.64 16.77 18.92
C VAL A 46 -6.23 16.08 17.63
N ALA A 47 -6.92 16.45 16.56
CA ALA A 47 -6.59 16.08 15.19
C ALA A 47 -5.99 17.28 14.47
N GLU A 48 -4.80 17.09 13.91
CA GLU A 48 -4.11 18.08 13.09
C GLU A 48 -4.04 17.62 11.63
N ARG A 49 -4.28 18.55 10.71
CA ARG A 49 -4.08 18.35 9.27
C ARG A 49 -3.35 19.56 8.72
N ASP A 50 -2.22 19.32 8.05
CA ASP A 50 -1.38 20.36 7.45
C ASP A 50 -0.98 21.48 8.44
N GLY A 51 -0.79 21.12 9.72
CA GLY A 51 -0.43 22.03 10.80
C GLY A 51 -1.61 22.79 11.43
N GLU A 52 -2.84 22.57 10.97
CA GLU A 52 -4.04 23.16 11.55
C GLU A 52 -4.84 22.16 12.38
N LEU A 53 -5.42 22.62 13.49
CA LEU A 53 -6.39 21.85 14.26
C LEU A 53 -7.70 21.71 13.48
N VAL A 54 -8.10 20.47 13.25
CA VAL A 54 -9.32 20.12 12.49
C VAL A 54 -10.35 19.34 13.31
N GLY A 55 -10.02 18.92 14.53
CA GLY A 55 -10.97 18.29 15.44
C GLY A 55 -10.38 17.98 16.82
N TYR A 56 -11.23 17.55 17.74
CA TYR A 56 -10.84 17.06 19.07
C TYR A 56 -11.84 16.02 19.58
N ALA A 57 -11.42 15.25 20.58
CA ALA A 57 -12.28 14.38 21.37
C ALA A 57 -11.82 14.35 22.83
N GLY A 58 -12.78 14.30 23.74
CA GLY A 58 -12.58 14.28 25.19
C GLY A 58 -13.40 13.20 25.86
N GLY A 59 -12.77 12.47 26.77
CA GLY A 59 -13.40 11.42 27.54
C GLY A 59 -12.98 11.45 29.01
N TRP A 60 -13.83 10.84 29.82
CA TRP A 60 -13.66 10.77 31.27
C TRP A 60 -13.72 9.35 31.75
N LEU A 61 -12.71 8.92 32.52
CA LEU A 61 -12.72 7.68 33.27
C LEU A 61 -13.36 7.89 34.66
N LEU A 62 -14.45 7.17 34.92
CA LEU A 62 -15.08 7.01 36.23
C LEU A 62 -15.01 5.54 36.67
N GLN A 63 -14.08 5.21 37.55
CA GLN A 63 -13.85 3.81 37.97
C GLN A 63 -13.53 2.91 36.78
N ASP A 64 -14.42 1.96 36.45
CA ASP A 64 -14.32 1.04 35.31
C ASP A 64 -15.21 1.47 34.13
N ASP A 65 -15.90 2.61 34.21
CA ASP A 65 -16.73 3.16 33.14
C ASP A 65 -16.10 4.43 32.57
N ALA A 66 -16.13 4.57 31.25
CA ALA A 66 -15.78 5.79 30.57
C ALA A 66 -17.02 6.55 30.09
N HIS A 67 -16.90 7.86 29.98
CA HIS A 67 -17.91 8.71 29.38
C HIS A 67 -17.28 9.56 28.28
N LEU A 68 -17.80 9.46 27.05
CA LEU A 68 -17.43 10.39 25.98
C LEU A 68 -18.11 11.72 26.24
N MET A 69 -17.33 12.74 26.53
CA MET A 69 -17.83 14.06 26.91
C MET A 69 -18.13 14.90 25.67
N ASN A 70 -17.16 14.96 24.75
CA ASN A 70 -17.28 15.82 23.58
C ASN A 70 -16.41 15.30 22.43
N ILE A 71 -16.90 15.45 21.21
CA ILE A 71 -16.16 15.17 19.99
C ILE A 71 -16.65 16.08 18.88
N ALA A 72 -15.73 16.79 18.24
CA ALA A 72 -16.06 17.63 17.10
C ALA A 72 -14.97 17.56 16.04
N VAL A 73 -15.42 17.71 14.79
CA VAL A 73 -14.57 17.85 13.62
C VAL A 73 -15.07 19.05 12.83
N ARG A 74 -14.15 19.90 12.39
CA ARG A 74 -14.42 21.06 11.54
C ARG A 74 -15.16 20.63 10.27
N ALA A 75 -16.12 21.42 9.81
CA ALA A 75 -17.06 21.01 8.75
C ALA A 75 -16.36 20.57 7.44
N ASP A 76 -15.29 21.26 7.06
CA ASP A 76 -14.44 20.97 5.89
C ASP A 76 -13.55 19.72 6.06
N ALA A 77 -13.38 19.22 7.29
CA ALA A 77 -12.60 18.03 7.60
C ALA A 77 -13.46 16.78 7.91
N ARG A 78 -14.80 16.90 7.88
CA ARG A 78 -15.75 15.78 8.06
C ARG A 78 -15.75 14.85 6.84
N GLY A 79 -16.23 13.62 7.00
CA GLY A 79 -16.32 12.63 5.91
C GLY A 79 -14.98 11.96 5.51
N HIS A 80 -13.87 12.36 6.13
CA HIS A 80 -12.53 11.87 5.84
C HIS A 80 -11.95 10.98 6.96
N GLY A 81 -12.79 10.35 7.77
CA GLY A 81 -12.35 9.46 8.86
C GLY A 81 -11.79 10.14 10.12
N THR A 82 -11.64 11.47 10.17
CA THR A 82 -11.09 12.22 11.33
C THR A 82 -11.81 11.91 12.64
N GLY A 83 -13.15 11.90 12.63
CA GLY A 83 -13.94 11.60 13.83
C GLY A 83 -13.75 10.16 14.32
N ARG A 84 -13.59 9.21 13.40
CA ARG A 84 -13.25 7.81 13.74
C ARG A 84 -11.87 7.73 14.36
N ALA A 85 -10.85 8.35 13.75
CA ALA A 85 -9.50 8.34 14.28
C ALA A 85 -9.41 8.93 15.71
N LEU A 86 -10.10 10.05 15.94
CA LEU A 86 -10.20 10.67 17.27
C LEU A 86 -10.89 9.76 18.29
N LEU A 87 -12.07 9.23 17.94
CA LEU A 87 -12.85 8.37 18.83
C LEU A 87 -12.11 7.07 19.16
N SER A 88 -11.50 6.44 18.16
CA SER A 88 -10.68 5.23 18.36
C SER A 88 -9.51 5.52 19.29
N THR A 89 -8.74 6.60 19.05
CA THR A 89 -7.61 6.96 19.91
C THR A 89 -8.05 7.20 21.36
N LEU A 90 -9.19 7.86 21.55
CA LEU A 90 -9.75 8.12 22.87
C LEU A 90 -10.18 6.83 23.58
N ILE A 91 -10.87 5.93 22.88
CA ILE A 91 -11.28 4.62 23.41
C ILE A 91 -10.06 3.83 23.89
N VAL A 92 -9.01 3.75 23.07
CA VAL A 92 -7.75 3.08 23.42
C VAL A 92 -7.18 3.62 24.72
N ARG A 93 -7.04 4.94 24.82
CA ARG A 93 -6.49 5.58 26.01
C ARG A 93 -7.31 5.30 27.28
N LEU A 94 -8.64 5.26 27.15
CA LEU A 94 -9.54 4.95 28.25
C LEU A 94 -9.44 3.49 28.67
N LYS A 95 -9.28 2.54 27.72
CA LYS A 95 -9.03 1.12 28.00
C LYS A 95 -7.72 0.91 28.77
N GLU A 96 -6.63 1.53 28.30
CA GLU A 96 -5.33 1.49 29.01
C GLU A 96 -5.43 2.02 30.44
N SER A 97 -6.34 2.99 30.65
CA SER A 97 -6.57 3.61 31.95
C SER A 97 -7.54 2.80 32.84
N GLY A 98 -8.07 1.68 32.35
CA GLY A 98 -8.87 0.72 33.11
C GLY A 98 -10.37 0.71 32.80
N ALA A 99 -10.84 1.46 31.79
CA ALA A 99 -12.24 1.44 31.38
C ALA A 99 -12.62 0.10 30.73
N ARG A 100 -13.77 -0.45 31.13
CA ARG A 100 -14.39 -1.65 30.56
C ARG A 100 -15.62 -1.33 29.73
N ARG A 101 -16.27 -0.20 29.96
CA ARG A 101 -17.46 0.24 29.24
C ARG A 101 -17.35 1.71 28.92
N MET A 102 -18.09 2.15 27.91
CA MET A 102 -18.21 3.56 27.59
C MET A 102 -19.68 3.93 27.38
N THR A 103 -20.05 5.12 27.83
CA THR A 103 -21.36 5.72 27.59
C THR A 103 -21.25 7.11 26.99
N LEU A 104 -22.27 7.50 26.23
CA LEU A 104 -22.39 8.84 25.65
C LEU A 104 -23.85 9.23 25.49
N GLU A 105 -24.08 10.53 25.34
CA GLU A 105 -25.36 11.12 24.93
C GLU A 105 -25.21 11.77 23.55
N VAL A 106 -26.18 11.55 22.67
CA VAL A 106 -26.23 12.14 21.33
C VAL A 106 -27.64 12.56 20.97
N ARG A 107 -27.81 13.68 20.24
CA ARG A 107 -29.14 14.07 19.72
C ARG A 107 -29.67 12.96 18.78
N PRO A 108 -30.92 12.48 18.93
CA PRO A 108 -31.49 11.46 18.04
C PRO A 108 -31.47 11.84 16.56
N ALA A 109 -31.51 13.13 16.24
CA ALA A 109 -31.43 13.63 14.86
C ALA A 109 -30.00 13.59 14.27
N ASN A 110 -28.95 13.39 15.06
CA ASN A 110 -27.56 13.38 14.61
C ASN A 110 -27.15 11.98 14.11
N THR A 111 -27.75 11.57 13.00
CA THR A 111 -27.54 10.24 12.38
C THR A 111 -26.09 9.98 12.00
N ALA A 112 -25.33 11.01 11.64
CA ALA A 112 -23.91 10.89 11.31
C ALA A 112 -23.06 10.52 12.55
N ALA A 113 -23.30 11.17 13.69
CA ALA A 113 -22.61 10.84 14.93
C ALA A 113 -23.04 9.45 15.45
N ILE A 114 -24.33 9.12 15.36
CA ILE A 114 -24.83 7.78 15.72
C ILE A 114 -24.12 6.70 14.90
N ALA A 115 -24.04 6.84 13.57
CA ALA A 115 -23.33 5.88 12.71
C ALA A 115 -21.83 5.76 13.05
N LEU A 116 -21.18 6.87 13.42
CA LEU A 116 -19.80 6.85 13.92
C LEU A 116 -19.68 6.02 15.21
N TYR A 117 -20.57 6.23 16.18
CA TYR A 117 -20.57 5.50 17.45
C TYR A 117 -20.92 4.01 17.27
N GLU A 118 -21.89 3.69 16.42
CA GLU A 118 -22.22 2.31 16.05
C GLU A 118 -21.04 1.63 15.36
N SER A 119 -20.30 2.36 14.52
CA SER A 119 -19.13 1.80 13.86
C SER A 119 -18.04 1.38 14.84
N VAL A 120 -17.99 1.99 16.04
CA VAL A 120 -17.08 1.57 17.10
C VAL A 120 -17.67 0.53 18.04
N GLY A 121 -18.91 0.10 17.84
CA GLY A 121 -19.60 -0.94 18.62
C GLY A 121 -20.57 -0.41 19.68
N MET A 122 -20.77 0.90 19.78
CA MET A 122 -21.72 1.50 20.73
C MET A 122 -23.14 1.25 20.24
N ARG A 123 -24.06 0.99 21.16
CA ARG A 123 -25.45 0.65 20.84
C ARG A 123 -26.42 1.57 21.57
N PRO A 124 -27.57 1.92 20.98
CA PRO A 124 -28.66 2.58 21.69
C PRO A 124 -29.06 1.81 22.96
N ALA A 125 -29.06 2.48 24.11
CA ALA A 125 -29.40 1.89 25.41
C ALA A 125 -30.65 2.52 26.03
N GLY A 126 -31.00 3.75 25.65
CA GLY A 126 -32.19 4.43 26.15
C GLY A 126 -32.32 5.87 25.68
N LEU A 127 -33.37 6.54 26.12
CA LEU A 127 -33.58 7.98 25.90
C LEU A 127 -33.58 8.71 27.25
N ARG A 128 -32.97 9.88 27.28
CA ARG A 128 -32.99 10.81 28.41
C ARG A 128 -33.85 12.02 28.04
N PRO A 129 -35.07 12.14 28.61
CA PRO A 129 -35.98 13.21 28.25
C PRO A 129 -35.45 14.59 28.60
N GLY A 130 -35.60 15.55 27.67
CA GLY A 130 -35.25 16.96 27.90
C GLY A 130 -33.81 17.21 28.37
N TYR A 131 -32.86 16.41 27.87
CA TYR A 131 -31.45 16.50 28.25
C TYR A 131 -30.79 17.80 27.78
N TYR A 132 -31.09 18.21 26.55
CA TYR A 132 -30.55 19.44 25.96
C TYR A 132 -31.42 20.63 26.37
N ALA A 133 -31.02 21.33 27.44
CA ALA A 133 -31.82 22.37 28.07
C ALA A 133 -32.16 23.54 27.13
N GLU A 134 -31.30 23.82 26.16
CA GLU A 134 -31.42 24.90 25.19
C GLU A 134 -32.46 24.64 24.10
N THR A 135 -32.67 23.37 23.71
CA THR A 135 -33.67 22.99 22.68
C THR A 135 -34.87 22.23 23.26
N GLY A 136 -34.76 21.70 24.49
CA GLY A 136 -35.74 20.80 25.10
C GLY A 136 -35.73 19.39 24.51
N GLU A 137 -34.76 19.06 23.65
CA GLU A 137 -34.69 17.76 22.98
C GLU A 137 -34.17 16.66 23.91
N ASP A 138 -34.61 15.43 23.63
CA ASP A 138 -34.13 14.23 24.28
C ASP A 138 -32.70 13.89 23.83
N ALA A 139 -31.95 13.19 24.68
CA ALA A 139 -30.70 12.55 24.29
C ALA A 139 -30.86 11.05 24.13
N LEU A 140 -30.36 10.50 23.04
CA LEU A 140 -30.12 9.07 22.91
C LEU A 140 -28.88 8.72 23.73
N ILE A 141 -29.07 7.86 24.74
CA ILE A 141 -27.98 7.26 25.49
C ILE A 141 -27.46 6.09 24.65
N MET A 142 -26.17 6.11 24.34
CA MET A 142 -25.50 4.96 23.73
C MET A 142 -24.51 4.37 24.73
N TRP A 143 -24.37 3.05 24.66
CA TRP A 143 -23.52 2.27 25.55
C TRP A 143 -22.77 1.21 24.77
N GLY A 144 -21.52 0.93 25.14
CA GLY A 144 -20.75 -0.17 24.61
C GLY A 144 -19.78 -0.74 25.64
N GLU A 145 -19.63 -2.06 25.64
CA GLU A 145 -18.54 -2.72 26.36
C GLU A 145 -17.24 -2.44 25.59
N LEU A 146 -16.24 -1.82 26.22
CA LEU A 146 -14.90 -1.56 25.65
C LEU A 146 -14.08 -2.84 25.41
N GLU A 147 -14.53 -3.96 25.97
CA GLU A 147 -14.08 -5.30 25.58
C GLU A 147 -14.63 -5.71 24.19
N ASP A 148 -15.82 -5.23 23.80
CA ASP A 148 -16.51 -5.56 22.53
C ASP A 148 -16.52 -4.41 21.48
N THR A 149 -16.20 -3.17 21.87
CA THR A 149 -16.15 -1.97 21.01
C THR A 149 -14.73 -1.76 20.52
N TYR A 150 -14.54 -1.80 19.19
CA TYR A 150 -13.25 -1.95 18.47
C TYR A 150 -12.19 -2.70 19.28
N PRO A 151 -12.01 -4.00 19.03
CA PRO A 151 -10.81 -4.65 19.49
C PRO A 151 -9.65 -3.99 18.73
N GLU A 152 -8.74 -3.33 19.46
CA GLU A 152 -7.32 -3.32 19.09
C GLU A 152 -6.80 -4.75 18.82
N ASP A 153 -7.56 -5.78 19.24
CA ASP A 153 -7.22 -7.18 19.06
C ASP A 153 -7.63 -7.80 17.72
N ARG A 154 -8.44 -7.13 16.86
CA ARG A 154 -8.77 -7.70 15.52
C ARG A 154 -8.07 -6.93 14.41
N PRO A 155 -7.17 -7.57 13.64
CA PRO A 155 -6.46 -6.86 12.59
C PRO A 155 -7.43 -6.48 11.45
N PRO A 156 -7.24 -5.31 10.81
CA PRO A 156 -8.01 -4.89 9.64
C PRO A 156 -8.00 -5.93 8.53
N LEU A 157 -9.14 -6.13 7.87
CA LEU A 157 -9.24 -6.92 6.65
C LEU A 157 -9.30 -5.99 5.43
N ILE A 158 -8.35 -6.18 4.51
CA ILE A 158 -8.25 -5.34 3.32
C ILE A 158 -8.30 -6.23 2.09
N LEU A 159 -9.27 -5.95 1.21
CA LEU A 159 -9.30 -6.47 -0.15
C LEU A 159 -8.46 -5.55 -1.03
N ALA A 160 -7.53 -6.10 -1.80
CA ALA A 160 -6.70 -5.39 -2.75
C ALA A 160 -6.96 -5.84 -4.18
N ILE A 161 -6.87 -4.92 -5.13
CA ILE A 161 -7.07 -5.15 -6.56
C ILE A 161 -5.87 -4.60 -7.34
N GLU A 162 -5.30 -5.41 -8.22
CA GLU A 162 -4.18 -5.07 -9.11
C GLU A 162 -4.56 -5.39 -10.57
N SER A 163 -4.41 -4.40 -11.44
CA SER A 163 -4.74 -4.50 -12.87
C SER A 163 -3.96 -3.48 -13.71
N SER A 164 -2.70 -3.19 -13.36
CA SER A 164 -1.90 -2.14 -13.99
C SER A 164 -1.33 -2.53 -15.36
N CYS A 165 -1.11 -3.83 -15.62
CA CYS A 165 -0.49 -4.31 -16.85
C CYS A 165 -1.23 -5.52 -17.45
N ASP A 166 -0.75 -6.75 -17.23
CA ASP A 166 -1.28 -7.98 -17.84
C ASP A 166 -1.64 -9.09 -16.82
N GLU A 167 -1.58 -8.78 -15.52
CA GLU A 167 -2.13 -9.58 -14.44
C GLU A 167 -3.41 -8.95 -13.88
N THR A 168 -4.50 -9.72 -13.83
CA THR A 168 -5.67 -9.36 -13.02
C THR A 168 -5.56 -10.07 -11.69
N ALA A 169 -5.41 -9.35 -10.59
CA ALA A 169 -5.22 -9.97 -9.30
C ALA A 169 -6.09 -9.36 -8.21
N ALA A 170 -6.48 -10.21 -7.26
CA ALA A 170 -7.14 -9.82 -6.03
C ALA A 170 -6.55 -10.58 -4.84
N ALA A 171 -6.41 -9.89 -3.71
CA ALA A 171 -5.87 -10.48 -2.49
C ALA A 171 -6.63 -9.95 -1.28
N VAL A 172 -6.72 -10.76 -0.24
CA VAL A 172 -7.24 -10.33 1.06
C VAL A 172 -6.17 -10.53 2.10
N ILE A 173 -5.85 -9.46 2.84
CA ILE A 173 -4.88 -9.51 3.96
C ILE A 173 -5.59 -9.18 5.28
N MET A 174 -5.17 -9.84 6.34
CA MET A 174 -5.52 -9.53 7.71
C MET A 174 -4.31 -8.90 8.42
N GLY A 175 -4.45 -7.66 8.84
CA GLY A 175 -3.35 -6.90 9.44
C GLY A 175 -2.23 -6.64 8.44
N GLU A 176 -1.01 -6.50 8.94
CA GLU A 176 0.15 -6.12 8.13
C GLU A 176 0.62 -7.22 7.17
N ARG A 177 0.52 -8.49 7.58
CA ARG A 177 1.26 -9.59 6.93
C ARG A 177 0.49 -10.89 6.72
N THR A 178 -0.69 -11.08 7.32
CA THR A 178 -1.42 -12.35 7.21
C THR A 178 -2.22 -12.39 5.92
N LEU A 179 -1.65 -12.98 4.88
CA LEU A 179 -2.31 -13.17 3.59
C LEU A 179 -3.36 -14.29 3.68
N LEU A 180 -4.62 -13.97 3.41
CA LEU A 180 -5.74 -14.92 3.44
C LEU A 180 -6.10 -15.48 2.06
N ALA A 181 -5.85 -14.69 1.01
CA ALA A 181 -6.06 -15.07 -0.39
C ALA A 181 -5.15 -14.24 -1.29
N ASN A 182 -4.70 -14.81 -2.42
CA ASN A 182 -3.96 -14.09 -3.46
C ASN A 182 -4.16 -14.78 -4.81
N ILE A 183 -5.16 -14.32 -5.54
CA ILE A 183 -5.56 -14.85 -6.84
C ILE A 183 -4.93 -14.01 -7.93
N VAL A 184 -4.33 -14.66 -8.93
CA VAL A 184 -3.72 -14.00 -10.09
C VAL A 184 -4.18 -14.70 -11.37
N ALA A 185 -4.91 -13.97 -12.22
CA ALA A 185 -5.21 -14.37 -13.59
C ALA A 185 -4.24 -13.66 -14.55
N SER A 186 -3.18 -14.35 -14.95
CA SER A 186 -2.16 -13.83 -15.86
C SER A 186 -2.59 -13.96 -17.33
N GLN A 187 -2.24 -12.96 -18.14
CA GLN A 187 -2.60 -12.91 -19.55
C GLN A 187 -1.44 -13.28 -20.50
N ILE A 188 -0.34 -13.81 -19.97
CA ILE A 188 0.89 -14.12 -20.74
C ILE A 188 0.58 -14.87 -22.05
N ASP A 189 -0.26 -15.90 -22.02
CA ASP A 189 -0.61 -16.70 -23.20
C ASP A 189 -1.33 -15.90 -24.32
N PHE A 190 -2.06 -14.85 -23.96
CA PHE A 190 -2.71 -13.97 -24.93
C PHE A 190 -1.71 -13.05 -25.62
N HIS A 191 -0.69 -12.59 -24.89
CA HIS A 191 0.31 -11.63 -25.37
C HIS A 191 1.51 -12.30 -26.04
N ALA A 192 1.82 -13.55 -25.71
CA ALA A 192 2.96 -14.30 -26.25
C ALA A 192 3.01 -14.32 -27.79
N ARG A 193 1.85 -14.41 -28.46
CA ARG A 193 1.74 -14.40 -29.93
C ARG A 193 2.15 -13.07 -30.58
N PHE A 194 2.13 -11.97 -29.82
CA PHE A 194 2.52 -10.64 -30.27
C PHE A 194 3.96 -10.28 -29.85
N GLY A 195 4.54 -11.08 -28.95
CA GLY A 195 5.88 -10.87 -28.40
C GLY A 195 5.98 -9.60 -27.56
N GLY A 196 4.94 -9.34 -26.77
CA GLY A 196 4.80 -8.21 -25.85
C GLY A 196 3.33 -7.90 -25.52
N VAL A 197 3.08 -7.17 -24.44
CA VAL A 197 1.73 -6.80 -23.98
C VAL A 197 1.05 -5.89 -25.01
N VAL A 198 -0.18 -6.25 -25.41
CA VAL A 198 -1.04 -5.43 -26.27
C VAL A 198 -2.08 -4.71 -25.38
N PRO A 199 -2.01 -3.37 -25.21
CA PRO A 199 -2.81 -2.66 -24.20
C PRO A 199 -4.34 -2.85 -24.30
N GLU A 200 -4.87 -2.88 -25.52
CA GLU A 200 -6.31 -3.10 -25.75
C GLU A 200 -6.75 -4.52 -25.38
N ILE A 201 -5.91 -5.54 -25.67
CA ILE A 201 -6.18 -6.92 -25.26
C ILE A 201 -6.14 -7.01 -23.75
N ALA A 202 -5.15 -6.36 -23.12
CA ALA A 202 -5.00 -6.39 -21.68
C ALA A 202 -6.23 -5.84 -20.94
N SER A 203 -6.68 -4.67 -21.37
CA SER A 203 -7.88 -4.01 -20.83
C SER A 203 -9.13 -4.90 -20.91
N ARG A 204 -9.34 -5.59 -22.05
CA ARG A 204 -10.47 -6.52 -22.22
C ARG A 204 -10.37 -7.73 -21.32
N LYS A 205 -9.16 -8.29 -21.18
CA LYS A 205 -8.93 -9.47 -20.35
C LYS A 205 -9.12 -9.18 -18.86
N HIS A 206 -8.74 -8.00 -18.38
CA HIS A 206 -9.12 -7.57 -17.02
C HIS A 206 -10.64 -7.51 -16.85
N THR A 207 -11.36 -6.95 -17.83
CA THR A 207 -12.83 -6.85 -17.77
C THR A 207 -13.49 -8.23 -17.71
N GLU A 208 -12.95 -9.21 -18.45
CA GLU A 208 -13.44 -10.59 -18.45
C GLU A 208 -13.15 -11.32 -17.12
N ALA A 209 -12.02 -11.02 -16.46
CA ALA A 209 -11.53 -11.80 -15.32
C ALA A 209 -11.84 -11.20 -13.94
N ILE A 210 -11.99 -9.87 -13.82
CA ILE A 210 -11.97 -9.18 -12.52
C ILE A 210 -13.05 -9.65 -11.54
N VAL A 211 -14.26 -9.98 -12.03
CA VAL A 211 -15.36 -10.46 -11.20
C VAL A 211 -15.02 -11.82 -10.59
N ASP A 212 -14.54 -12.76 -11.41
CA ASP A 212 -14.24 -14.13 -10.98
C ASP A 212 -13.02 -14.15 -10.05
N VAL A 213 -11.98 -13.37 -10.36
CA VAL A 213 -10.77 -13.23 -9.52
C VAL A 213 -11.11 -12.72 -8.13
N ILE A 214 -11.98 -11.71 -8.02
CA ILE A 214 -12.40 -11.16 -6.72
C ILE A 214 -13.31 -12.15 -5.99
N ALA A 215 -14.24 -12.81 -6.69
CA ALA A 215 -15.11 -13.81 -6.08
C ALA A 215 -14.30 -14.98 -5.49
N GLU A 216 -13.30 -15.47 -6.22
CA GLU A 216 -12.38 -16.51 -5.76
C GLU A 216 -11.55 -16.04 -4.55
N ALA A 217 -11.02 -14.81 -4.58
CA ALA A 217 -10.29 -14.26 -3.44
C ALA A 217 -11.15 -14.15 -2.17
N MET A 218 -12.41 -13.73 -2.30
CA MET A 218 -13.36 -13.68 -1.17
C MET A 218 -13.76 -15.08 -0.67
N GLN A 219 -13.84 -16.06 -1.56
CA GLN A 219 -14.09 -17.46 -1.20
C GLN A 219 -12.91 -18.05 -0.41
N GLU A 220 -11.68 -17.91 -0.91
CA GLU A 220 -10.47 -18.38 -0.22
C GLU A 220 -10.29 -17.69 1.13
N ALA A 221 -10.47 -16.37 1.18
CA ALA A 221 -10.36 -15.60 2.42
C ALA A 221 -11.40 -16.04 3.46
N GLY A 222 -12.65 -16.29 3.05
CA GLY A 222 -13.68 -16.84 3.93
C GLY A 222 -13.33 -18.22 4.48
N GLY A 223 -12.70 -19.06 3.66
CA GLY A 223 -12.13 -20.35 4.09
C GLY A 223 -11.02 -20.19 5.13
N ALA A 224 -10.03 -19.33 4.86
CA ALA A 224 -8.91 -19.08 5.75
C ALA A 224 -9.35 -18.49 7.10
N LEU A 225 -10.31 -17.57 7.11
CA LEU A 225 -10.90 -17.03 8.34
C LEU A 225 -11.58 -18.10 9.19
N ARG A 226 -12.28 -19.04 8.55
CA ARG A 226 -12.94 -20.14 9.25
C ARG A 226 -11.93 -21.09 9.90
N GLU A 227 -10.84 -21.40 9.20
CA GLU A 227 -9.75 -22.21 9.75
C GLU A 227 -9.08 -21.52 10.95
N ALA A 228 -8.95 -20.18 10.89
CA ALA A 228 -8.44 -19.37 11.97
C ALA A 228 -9.44 -19.14 13.13
N GLY A 229 -10.72 -19.53 12.97
CA GLY A 229 -11.76 -19.29 13.96
C GLY A 229 -12.17 -17.82 14.10
N ASP A 230 -11.94 -16.99 13.08
CA ASP A 230 -12.30 -15.57 13.09
C ASP A 230 -13.82 -15.40 13.01
N THR A 231 -14.38 -14.50 13.80
CA THR A 231 -15.84 -14.27 13.88
C THR A 231 -16.43 -13.67 12.62
N ARG A 232 -15.60 -13.12 11.72
CA ARG A 232 -16.01 -12.62 10.40
C ARG A 232 -16.16 -13.74 9.37
N ALA A 233 -15.74 -14.97 9.70
CA ALA A 233 -15.83 -16.09 8.79
C ALA A 233 -17.28 -16.36 8.37
N PRO A 234 -17.54 -16.56 7.07
CA PRO A 234 -18.87 -16.92 6.57
C PRO A 234 -19.22 -18.36 6.95
N THR A 235 -20.47 -18.75 6.70
CA THR A 235 -20.85 -20.16 6.87
C THR A 235 -20.10 -21.06 5.89
N ALA A 236 -20.03 -22.36 6.19
CA ALA A 236 -19.24 -23.29 5.39
C ALA A 236 -19.74 -23.34 3.94
N GLY A 237 -18.85 -23.02 3.00
CA GLY A 237 -19.13 -23.02 1.55
C GLY A 237 -19.53 -21.65 0.99
N GLU A 238 -19.81 -20.66 1.83
CA GLU A 238 -20.10 -19.29 1.39
C GLU A 238 -18.84 -18.43 1.30
N PRO A 239 -18.79 -17.44 0.38
CA PRO A 239 -17.70 -16.47 0.32
C PRO A 239 -17.79 -15.48 1.48
N LEU A 240 -16.66 -14.85 1.80
CA LEU A 240 -16.65 -13.73 2.74
C LEU A 240 -17.54 -12.59 2.22
N ASP A 241 -18.43 -12.07 3.07
CA ASP A 241 -19.25 -10.91 2.73
C ASP A 241 -18.39 -9.64 2.68
N PHE A 242 -18.59 -8.80 1.68
CA PHE A 242 -17.81 -7.57 1.53
C PHE A 242 -17.95 -6.63 2.74
N SER A 243 -19.08 -6.64 3.46
CA SER A 243 -19.28 -5.84 4.68
C SER A 243 -18.39 -6.24 5.85
N ALA A 244 -17.73 -7.41 5.78
CA ALA A 244 -16.76 -7.84 6.78
C ALA A 244 -15.35 -7.21 6.60
N LEU A 245 -15.09 -6.60 5.44
CA LEU A 245 -13.86 -5.89 5.14
C LEU A 245 -13.83 -4.53 5.83
N ASP A 246 -12.62 -3.98 6.04
CA ASP A 246 -12.40 -2.66 6.62
C ASP A 246 -12.00 -1.61 5.57
N ALA A 247 -11.42 -2.03 4.43
CA ALA A 247 -11.09 -1.16 3.31
C ALA A 247 -10.92 -1.92 1.98
N ILE A 248 -10.93 -1.17 0.89
CA ILE A 248 -10.61 -1.64 -0.46
C ILE A 248 -9.37 -0.89 -0.94
N ALA A 249 -8.26 -1.60 -1.16
CA ALA A 249 -7.06 -1.07 -1.78
C ALA A 249 -7.08 -1.35 -3.30
N VAL A 250 -6.60 -0.40 -4.09
CA VAL A 250 -6.53 -0.58 -5.55
C VAL A 250 -5.33 0.14 -6.14
N THR A 251 -4.67 -0.51 -7.09
CA THR A 251 -3.66 0.13 -7.92
C THR A 251 -4.32 1.16 -8.82
N TYR A 252 -3.93 2.43 -8.66
CA TYR A 252 -4.41 3.52 -9.53
C TYR A 252 -3.31 4.10 -10.42
N GLY A 253 -2.08 3.62 -10.29
CA GLY A 253 -0.95 3.96 -11.14
C GLY A 253 0.40 3.58 -10.53
N PRO A 254 1.51 3.69 -11.27
CA PRO A 254 1.56 3.82 -12.73
C PRO A 254 1.10 2.54 -13.45
N GLY A 255 0.90 2.60 -14.78
CA GLY A 255 0.46 1.45 -15.56
C GLY A 255 -0.26 1.82 -16.86
N LEU A 256 -0.76 0.80 -17.57
CA LEU A 256 -1.55 0.97 -18.78
C LEU A 256 -2.92 1.56 -18.43
N VAL A 257 -3.25 2.74 -18.97
CA VAL A 257 -4.48 3.46 -18.60
C VAL A 257 -5.75 2.62 -18.75
N GLY A 258 -5.88 1.87 -19.83
CA GLY A 258 -7.05 1.01 -20.07
C GLY A 258 -7.16 -0.15 -19.07
N ALA A 259 -6.03 -0.66 -18.59
CA ALA A 259 -5.97 -1.72 -17.59
C ALA A 259 -6.29 -1.16 -16.19
N LEU A 260 -5.65 -0.05 -15.80
CA LEU A 260 -5.86 0.62 -14.51
C LEU A 260 -7.32 1.00 -14.29
N VAL A 261 -7.99 1.51 -15.32
CA VAL A 261 -9.39 1.95 -15.24
C VAL A 261 -10.32 0.78 -14.87
N VAL A 262 -10.03 -0.45 -15.28
CA VAL A 262 -10.88 -1.61 -14.96
C VAL A 262 -10.87 -1.89 -13.45
N GLY A 263 -9.68 -2.04 -12.86
CA GLY A 263 -9.52 -2.26 -11.42
C GLY A 263 -10.08 -1.11 -10.59
N LEU A 264 -9.73 0.12 -10.96
CA LEU A 264 -10.19 1.32 -10.26
C LEU A 264 -11.71 1.49 -10.33
N ALA A 265 -12.33 1.23 -11.48
CA ALA A 265 -13.79 1.33 -11.63
C ALA A 265 -14.51 0.27 -10.80
N TYR A 266 -14.01 -0.97 -10.77
CA TYR A 266 -14.57 -2.02 -9.90
C TYR A 266 -14.46 -1.63 -8.43
N ALA A 267 -13.26 -1.21 -7.98
CA ALA A 267 -13.01 -0.82 -6.60
C ALA A 267 -13.91 0.34 -6.16
N LYS A 268 -14.10 1.35 -7.01
CA LYS A 268 -15.04 2.46 -6.76
C LYS A 268 -16.49 2.00 -6.67
N GLY A 269 -16.92 1.12 -7.58
CA GLY A 269 -18.28 0.56 -7.55
C GLY A 269 -18.54 -0.19 -6.25
N LEU A 270 -17.56 -1.00 -5.81
CA LEU A 270 -17.64 -1.73 -4.56
C LEU A 270 -17.62 -0.79 -3.34
N ALA A 271 -16.73 0.20 -3.31
CA ALA A 271 -16.69 1.22 -2.26
C ALA A 271 -18.00 2.01 -2.17
N PHE A 272 -18.59 2.39 -3.31
CA PHE A 272 -19.88 3.06 -3.37
C PHE A 272 -21.02 2.18 -2.84
N ALA A 273 -21.04 0.89 -3.18
CA ALA A 273 -22.08 -0.05 -2.76
C ALA A 273 -22.00 -0.39 -1.27
N THR A 274 -20.80 -0.44 -0.69
CA THR A 274 -20.55 -0.91 0.68
C THR A 274 -20.34 0.22 1.68
N GLY A 275 -20.01 1.43 1.21
CA GLY A 275 -19.54 2.53 2.05
C GLY A 275 -18.12 2.34 2.60
N LEU A 276 -17.40 1.31 2.14
CA LEU A 276 -16.03 1.04 2.59
C LEU A 276 -15.06 2.11 2.09
N PRO A 277 -14.03 2.46 2.90
CA PRO A 277 -13.00 3.37 2.46
C PRO A 277 -12.20 2.80 1.27
N LEU A 278 -12.05 3.61 0.22
CA LEU A 278 -11.20 3.30 -0.93
C LEU A 278 -9.79 3.84 -0.70
N VAL A 279 -8.77 3.02 -0.92
CA VAL A 279 -7.35 3.35 -0.72
C VAL A 279 -6.61 3.17 -2.03
N GLY A 280 -6.02 4.26 -2.52
CA GLY A 280 -5.20 4.26 -3.74
C GLY A 280 -3.78 3.87 -3.42
N VAL A 281 -3.26 2.89 -4.15
CA VAL A 281 -1.90 2.39 -3.98
C VAL A 281 -1.09 2.66 -5.24
N ASN A 282 0.14 3.15 -5.06
CA ASN A 282 1.10 3.22 -6.14
C ASN A 282 1.64 1.82 -6.43
N HIS A 283 1.62 1.37 -7.68
CA HIS A 283 2.10 0.04 -8.07
C HIS A 283 3.56 -0.23 -7.65
N LEU A 284 4.42 0.78 -7.78
CA LEU A 284 5.83 0.70 -7.39
C LEU A 284 6.01 0.65 -5.87
N GLU A 285 5.15 1.34 -5.12
CA GLU A 285 5.05 1.19 -3.67
C GLU A 285 4.69 -0.25 -3.30
N GLY A 286 3.74 -0.85 -4.01
CA GLY A 286 3.40 -2.28 -3.89
C GLY A 286 4.62 -3.19 -3.93
N HIS A 287 5.48 -3.04 -4.95
CA HIS A 287 6.70 -3.84 -5.09
C HIS A 287 7.70 -3.66 -3.93
N ILE A 288 7.74 -2.49 -3.27
CA ILE A 288 8.51 -2.31 -2.02
C ILE A 288 7.85 -3.12 -0.90
N PHE A 289 6.52 -3.00 -0.73
CA PHE A 289 5.76 -3.68 0.32
C PHE A 289 5.67 -5.21 0.14
N ALA A 290 5.95 -5.76 -1.03
CA ALA A 290 6.19 -7.20 -1.20
C ALA A 290 7.30 -7.71 -0.27
N ASN A 291 8.33 -6.89 0.00
CA ASN A 291 9.40 -7.22 0.95
C ASN A 291 8.90 -7.19 2.39
N VAL A 292 8.08 -6.20 2.76
CA VAL A 292 7.46 -6.09 4.10
C VAL A 292 6.56 -7.29 4.38
N LEU A 293 5.80 -7.74 3.37
CA LEU A 293 4.97 -8.94 3.46
C LEU A 293 5.81 -10.20 3.69
N ALA A 294 6.95 -10.31 3.01
CA ALA A 294 7.81 -11.49 3.03
C ALA A 294 8.73 -11.56 4.25
N ASP A 295 9.12 -10.41 4.81
CA ASP A 295 10.23 -10.32 5.76
C ASP A 295 9.95 -9.29 6.87
N PRO A 296 9.70 -9.75 8.11
CA PRO A 296 9.38 -8.88 9.24
C PRO A 296 10.54 -7.97 9.68
N ALA A 297 11.77 -8.22 9.23
CA ALA A 297 12.92 -7.38 9.55
C ALA A 297 12.99 -6.12 8.69
N VAL A 298 12.19 -6.02 7.62
CA VAL A 298 12.20 -4.87 6.72
C VAL A 298 11.66 -3.64 7.43
N GLN A 299 12.55 -2.67 7.66
CA GLN A 299 12.21 -1.36 8.20
C GLN A 299 13.02 -0.26 7.51
N PRO A 300 12.45 0.95 7.34
CA PRO A 300 13.21 2.12 6.94
C PRO A 300 14.17 2.58 8.06
N PRO A 301 15.28 3.29 7.74
CA PRO A 301 15.64 3.80 6.41
C PRO A 301 16.09 2.67 5.47
N LEU A 302 15.52 2.64 4.27
CA LEU A 302 15.79 1.59 3.28
C LEU A 302 16.00 2.13 1.87
N VAL A 303 16.74 1.38 1.06
CA VAL A 303 16.85 1.61 -0.39
C VAL A 303 16.20 0.44 -1.11
N ALA A 304 15.35 0.73 -2.10
CA ALA A 304 14.73 -0.28 -2.95
C ALA A 304 15.23 -0.15 -4.39
N LEU A 305 15.67 -1.28 -4.97
CA LEU A 305 15.85 -1.42 -6.41
C LEU A 305 14.60 -2.06 -7.00
N LEU A 306 13.85 -1.30 -7.80
CA LEU A 306 12.64 -1.74 -8.47
C LEU A 306 12.95 -2.03 -9.92
N VAL A 307 12.93 -3.31 -10.32
CA VAL A 307 13.28 -3.79 -11.66
C VAL A 307 12.18 -4.71 -12.20
N SER A 308 11.35 -4.20 -13.10
CA SER A 308 10.24 -4.91 -13.74
C SER A 308 10.35 -4.87 -15.27
N GLY A 309 9.29 -5.34 -15.96
CA GLY A 309 9.16 -5.23 -17.41
C GLY A 309 9.23 -3.78 -17.90
N GLY A 310 8.53 -2.88 -17.21
CA GLY A 310 8.39 -1.46 -17.60
C GLY A 310 9.09 -0.46 -16.69
N HIS A 311 9.69 -0.88 -15.58
CA HIS A 311 10.35 0.02 -14.64
C HIS A 311 11.76 -0.44 -14.27
N THR A 312 12.67 0.51 -14.11
CA THR A 312 13.97 0.30 -13.48
C THR A 312 14.30 1.57 -12.73
N SER A 313 14.24 1.51 -11.40
CA SER A 313 14.46 2.68 -10.54
C SER A 313 15.10 2.29 -9.22
N LEU A 314 15.81 3.24 -8.63
CA LEU A 314 16.42 3.14 -7.31
C LEU A 314 15.77 4.19 -6.42
N VAL A 315 15.18 3.75 -5.31
CA VAL A 315 14.34 4.59 -4.46
C VAL A 315 14.86 4.53 -3.03
N HIS A 316 15.06 5.67 -2.39
CA HIS A 316 15.34 5.76 -0.96
C HIS A 316 14.04 6.07 -0.20
N MET A 317 13.72 5.24 0.78
CA MET A 317 12.61 5.42 1.71
C MET A 317 13.17 5.67 3.13
N PRO A 318 13.38 6.94 3.53
CA PRO A 318 13.89 7.26 4.87
C PRO A 318 12.92 6.92 6.00
N ARG A 319 11.61 6.96 5.73
CA ARG A 319 10.51 6.63 6.64
C ARG A 319 9.34 6.06 5.85
N TRP A 320 8.44 5.33 6.52
CA TRP A 320 7.22 4.82 5.89
C TRP A 320 6.43 5.94 5.20
N GLY A 321 6.09 5.74 3.92
CA GLY A 321 5.33 6.71 3.13
C GLY A 321 6.14 7.90 2.60
N GLU A 322 7.44 8.01 2.92
CA GLU A 322 8.34 9.03 2.35
C GLU A 322 9.24 8.38 1.29
N TYR A 323 9.05 8.73 0.02
CA TYR A 323 9.84 8.16 -1.09
C TYR A 323 10.66 9.23 -1.81
N ARG A 324 11.90 8.87 -2.16
CA ARG A 324 12.81 9.67 -2.98
C ARG A 324 13.45 8.82 -4.07
N THR A 325 13.03 8.99 -5.31
CA THR A 325 13.63 8.33 -6.47
C THR A 325 15.01 8.93 -6.71
N MET A 326 16.05 8.12 -6.50
CA MET A 326 17.45 8.51 -6.68
C MET A 326 17.83 8.51 -8.16
N GLY A 327 17.29 7.57 -8.93
CA GLY A 327 17.49 7.46 -10.36
C GLY A 327 16.56 6.44 -10.99
N GLU A 328 16.28 6.62 -12.28
CA GLU A 328 15.40 5.79 -13.08
C GLU A 328 16.05 5.47 -14.43
N THR A 329 15.47 4.56 -15.21
CA THR A 329 15.96 4.34 -16.57
C THR A 329 15.63 5.53 -17.46
N LEU A 330 16.60 5.94 -18.26
CA LEU A 330 16.45 6.99 -19.28
C LEU A 330 15.84 6.44 -20.58
N ASP A 331 15.85 5.11 -20.76
CA ASP A 331 15.40 4.45 -21.97
C ASP A 331 14.64 3.14 -21.68
N ASP A 332 15.18 1.97 -22.06
CA ASP A 332 14.53 0.70 -21.81
C ASP A 332 14.61 0.34 -20.31
N ALA A 333 13.53 -0.21 -19.78
CA ALA A 333 13.59 -0.91 -18.51
C ALA A 333 14.35 -2.23 -18.65
N THR A 334 14.79 -2.79 -17.51
CA THR A 334 15.55 -4.03 -17.48
C THR A 334 14.79 -5.18 -18.12
N GLY A 335 13.54 -5.43 -17.70
CA GLY A 335 12.76 -6.54 -18.27
C GLY A 335 12.54 -6.38 -19.77
N GLU A 336 12.23 -5.16 -20.22
CA GLU A 336 12.11 -4.85 -21.65
C GLU A 336 13.38 -5.15 -22.45
N ALA A 337 14.57 -4.84 -21.91
CA ALA A 337 15.83 -5.16 -22.55
C ALA A 337 16.03 -6.68 -22.69
N PHE A 338 15.71 -7.46 -21.65
CA PHE A 338 15.72 -8.92 -21.70
C PHE A 338 14.75 -9.46 -22.77
N ASP A 339 13.52 -8.97 -22.80
CA ASP A 339 12.50 -9.43 -23.75
C ASP A 339 12.88 -9.11 -25.20
N LYS A 340 13.46 -7.93 -25.45
CA LYS A 340 13.94 -7.56 -26.80
C LYS A 340 15.10 -8.44 -27.26
N VAL A 341 16.06 -8.75 -26.38
CA VAL A 341 17.17 -9.66 -26.71
C VAL A 341 16.65 -11.07 -26.99
N ALA A 342 15.76 -11.59 -26.14
CA ALA A 342 15.15 -12.90 -26.31
C ALA A 342 14.38 -13.00 -27.63
N LYS A 343 13.64 -11.96 -28.00
CA LYS A 343 12.90 -11.90 -29.26
C LYS A 343 13.81 -12.00 -30.49
N VAL A 344 14.96 -11.33 -30.48
CA VAL A 344 15.93 -11.39 -31.59
C VAL A 344 16.58 -12.77 -31.71
N LEU A 345 16.75 -13.47 -30.58
CA LEU A 345 17.22 -14.85 -30.54
C LEU A 345 16.14 -15.90 -30.85
N GLY A 346 14.89 -15.49 -31.05
CA GLY A 346 13.77 -16.40 -31.30
C GLY A 346 13.34 -17.22 -30.08
N LEU A 347 13.61 -16.74 -28.86
CA LEU A 347 13.35 -17.44 -27.59
C LEU A 347 11.93 -17.26 -27.04
N GLY A 348 11.09 -16.46 -27.72
CA GLY A 348 9.70 -16.20 -27.32
C GLY A 348 9.53 -15.09 -26.27
N TYR A 349 8.34 -15.04 -25.66
CA TYR A 349 7.95 -14.09 -24.63
C TYR A 349 7.20 -14.83 -23.50
N PRO A 350 7.45 -14.56 -22.21
CA PRO A 350 8.43 -13.60 -21.68
C PRO A 350 9.88 -14.12 -21.80
N GLY A 351 10.79 -13.22 -22.17
CA GLY A 351 12.18 -13.54 -22.51
C GLY A 351 13.13 -13.59 -21.34
N GLY A 352 12.89 -12.78 -20.31
CA GLY A 352 13.72 -12.70 -19.09
C GLY A 352 14.01 -14.06 -18.44
N PRO A 353 13.00 -14.87 -18.08
CA PRO A 353 13.21 -16.19 -17.48
C PRO A 353 13.97 -17.17 -18.38
N VAL A 354 13.76 -17.11 -19.69
CA VAL A 354 14.43 -17.99 -20.66
C VAL A 354 15.91 -17.64 -20.77
N LEU A 355 16.23 -16.35 -20.96
CA LEU A 355 17.61 -15.88 -20.98
C LEU A 355 18.32 -16.15 -19.66
N SER A 356 17.65 -15.96 -18.52
CA SER A 356 18.24 -16.25 -17.23
C SER A 356 18.59 -17.73 -17.04
N ARG A 357 17.81 -18.64 -17.62
CA ARG A 357 18.10 -20.08 -17.57
C ARG A 357 19.30 -20.44 -18.44
N LEU A 358 19.36 -19.90 -19.65
CA LEU A 358 20.47 -20.12 -20.59
C LEU A 358 21.78 -19.53 -20.08
N ALA A 359 21.72 -18.36 -19.43
CA ALA A 359 22.87 -17.71 -18.82
C ALA A 359 23.54 -18.54 -17.72
N ALA A 360 22.82 -19.46 -17.07
CA ALA A 360 23.39 -20.31 -16.02
C ALA A 360 24.41 -21.32 -16.56
N ASP A 361 24.33 -21.64 -17.86
CA ASP A 361 25.21 -22.59 -18.54
C ASP A 361 26.32 -21.90 -19.36
N GLY A 362 26.40 -20.56 -19.33
CA GLY A 362 27.34 -19.77 -20.12
C GLY A 362 28.43 -19.09 -19.29
N ASP A 363 29.49 -18.64 -19.96
CA ASP A 363 30.56 -17.82 -19.39
C ASP A 363 30.17 -16.32 -19.45
N PRO A 364 30.01 -15.64 -18.30
CA PRO A 364 29.65 -14.22 -18.24
C PRO A 364 30.75 -13.28 -18.77
N THR A 365 31.94 -13.80 -19.08
CA THR A 365 33.09 -13.07 -19.59
C THR A 365 33.41 -13.36 -21.06
N ALA A 366 32.65 -14.25 -21.71
CA ALA A 366 32.88 -14.65 -23.10
C ALA A 366 32.77 -13.48 -24.09
N LEU A 367 31.83 -12.54 -23.85
CA LEU A 367 31.60 -11.37 -24.70
C LEU A 367 31.70 -10.07 -23.90
N ASP A 368 32.48 -9.12 -24.43
CA ASP A 368 32.64 -7.80 -23.81
C ASP A 368 31.51 -6.84 -24.24
N PHE A 369 30.43 -6.83 -23.45
CA PHE A 369 29.33 -5.90 -23.63
C PHE A 369 29.45 -4.64 -22.77
N PRO A 370 28.98 -3.47 -23.23
CA PRO A 370 29.15 -2.21 -22.53
C PRO A 370 28.33 -2.14 -21.23
N ARG A 371 28.96 -1.76 -20.11
CA ARG A 371 28.31 -1.41 -18.85
C ARG A 371 27.93 0.07 -18.86
N ALA A 372 26.83 0.40 -19.54
CA ALA A 372 26.39 1.78 -19.71
C ALA A 372 26.16 2.48 -18.35
N MET A 373 26.56 3.76 -18.27
CA MET A 373 26.40 4.60 -17.07
C MET A 373 27.09 4.08 -15.79
N MET A 374 27.99 3.10 -15.89
CA MET A 374 28.76 2.58 -14.74
C MET A 374 29.58 3.66 -14.02
N ARG A 375 30.06 4.67 -14.77
CA ARG A 375 30.92 5.75 -14.28
C ARG A 375 30.28 7.13 -14.37
N SER A 376 28.95 7.23 -14.51
CA SER A 376 28.26 8.52 -14.69
C SER A 376 28.27 9.39 -13.42
N GLY A 377 28.46 8.80 -12.24
CA GLY A 377 28.34 9.51 -10.96
C GLY A 377 26.90 9.68 -10.47
N ASP A 378 25.91 9.55 -11.35
CA ASP A 378 24.48 9.56 -11.03
C ASP A 378 23.89 8.14 -10.85
N TYR A 379 22.62 8.06 -10.41
CA TYR A 379 21.89 6.80 -10.23
C TYR A 379 21.00 6.43 -11.42
N GLN A 380 21.11 7.13 -12.55
CA GLN A 380 20.28 6.89 -13.74
C GLN A 380 20.71 5.61 -14.47
N PHE A 381 19.79 4.91 -15.12
CA PHE A 381 20.08 3.68 -15.87
C PHE A 381 19.90 3.90 -17.37
N SER A 382 20.62 3.14 -18.20
CA SER A 382 20.43 3.11 -19.65
C SER A 382 20.81 1.73 -20.16
N LEU A 383 19.91 1.12 -20.94
CA LEU A 383 20.07 -0.23 -21.47
C LEU A 383 19.96 -0.27 -22.99
N SER A 384 19.47 0.79 -23.65
CA SER A 384 19.35 0.83 -25.11
C SER A 384 20.68 0.67 -25.83
N GLY A 385 21.77 1.25 -25.31
CA GLY A 385 23.12 1.06 -25.86
C GLY A 385 23.60 -0.38 -25.75
N LEU A 386 23.40 -1.02 -24.59
CA LEU A 386 23.73 -2.42 -24.34
C LEU A 386 22.92 -3.35 -25.24
N LYS A 387 21.59 -3.19 -25.27
CA LYS A 387 20.69 -3.90 -26.18
C LYS A 387 21.17 -3.80 -27.63
N THR A 388 21.53 -2.60 -28.08
CA THR A 388 21.98 -2.37 -29.47
C THR A 388 23.29 -3.10 -29.76
N ALA A 389 24.24 -3.09 -28.83
CA ALA A 389 25.49 -3.84 -28.95
C ALA A 389 25.23 -5.36 -29.08
N VAL A 390 24.35 -5.92 -28.25
CA VAL A 390 23.96 -7.34 -28.30
C VAL A 390 23.27 -7.68 -29.62
N ILE A 391 22.26 -6.90 -30.05
CA ILE A 391 21.55 -7.14 -31.31
C ILE A 391 22.50 -7.05 -32.52
N ASN A 392 23.43 -6.10 -32.51
CA ASN A 392 24.41 -5.97 -33.58
C ASN A 392 25.39 -7.14 -33.61
N HIS A 393 25.82 -7.63 -32.44
CA HIS A 393 26.63 -8.84 -32.35
C HIS A 393 25.89 -10.04 -32.95
N ILE A 394 24.63 -10.28 -32.55
CA ILE A 394 23.80 -11.36 -33.10
C ILE A 394 23.69 -11.28 -34.62
N ARG A 395 23.37 -10.10 -35.16
CA ARG A 395 23.24 -9.89 -36.60
C ARG A 395 24.55 -10.10 -37.35
N HIS A 396 25.67 -9.66 -36.77
CA HIS A 396 26.99 -9.82 -37.36
C HIS A 396 27.39 -11.29 -37.46
N GLU A 397 27.23 -12.07 -36.39
CA GLU A 397 27.52 -13.51 -36.38
C GLU A 397 26.64 -14.26 -37.39
N GLN A 398 25.34 -13.98 -37.42
CA GLN A 398 24.40 -14.57 -38.38
C GLN A 398 24.75 -14.21 -39.83
N ALA A 399 25.07 -12.95 -40.12
CA ALA A 399 25.46 -12.50 -41.46
C ALA A 399 26.78 -13.15 -41.92
N ALA A 400 27.67 -13.48 -40.98
CA ALA A 400 28.90 -14.19 -41.25
C ALA A 400 28.73 -15.73 -41.29
N GLY A 401 27.52 -16.25 -41.11
CA GLY A 401 27.22 -17.68 -41.11
C GLY A 401 27.82 -18.44 -39.93
N ARG A 402 28.15 -17.74 -38.83
CA ARG A 402 28.68 -18.35 -37.60
C ARG A 402 27.54 -18.68 -36.65
N GLU A 403 27.69 -19.79 -35.94
CA GLU A 403 26.77 -20.19 -34.89
C GLU A 403 27.02 -19.33 -33.64
N ILE A 404 25.95 -18.89 -32.98
CA ILE A 404 26.02 -18.08 -31.77
C ILE A 404 25.93 -19.02 -30.58
N ASP A 405 26.90 -18.94 -29.68
CA ASP A 405 26.79 -19.56 -28.37
C ASP A 405 25.79 -18.74 -27.53
N VAL A 406 24.54 -19.21 -27.52
CA VAL A 406 23.43 -18.53 -26.84
C VAL A 406 23.63 -18.48 -25.32
N PRO A 407 24.06 -19.55 -24.63
CA PRO A 407 24.45 -19.49 -23.23
C PRO A 407 25.46 -18.38 -22.91
N ASP A 408 26.60 -18.33 -23.61
CA ASP A 408 27.65 -17.32 -23.38
C ASP A 408 27.16 -15.90 -23.64
N LEU A 409 26.35 -15.72 -24.70
CA LEU A 409 25.75 -14.42 -25.00
C LEU A 409 24.75 -13.99 -23.92
N ALA A 410 23.91 -14.91 -23.45
CA ALA A 410 22.94 -14.65 -22.39
C ALA A 410 23.64 -14.32 -21.07
N ALA A 411 24.69 -15.06 -20.70
CA ALA A 411 25.49 -14.84 -19.51
C ALA A 411 26.21 -13.48 -19.57
N SER A 412 26.87 -13.18 -20.68
CA SER A 412 27.60 -11.91 -20.86
C SER A 412 26.67 -10.69 -20.87
N PHE A 413 25.49 -10.79 -21.49
CA PHE A 413 24.47 -9.74 -21.46
C PHE A 413 23.92 -9.54 -20.04
N GLN A 414 23.54 -10.64 -19.37
CA GLN A 414 23.03 -10.60 -18.00
C GLN A 414 24.04 -9.98 -17.03
N ALA A 415 25.31 -10.37 -17.13
CA ALA A 415 26.38 -9.79 -16.32
C ALA A 415 26.49 -8.27 -16.53
N ALA A 416 26.48 -7.80 -17.77
CA ALA A 416 26.56 -6.37 -18.07
C ALA A 416 25.40 -5.56 -17.46
N VAL A 417 24.20 -6.14 -17.40
CA VAL A 417 23.04 -5.52 -16.74
C VAL A 417 23.21 -5.51 -15.21
N ILE A 418 23.56 -6.65 -14.62
CA ILE A 418 23.69 -6.82 -13.17
C ILE A 418 24.80 -5.94 -12.59
N ASP A 419 25.96 -5.86 -13.27
CA ASP A 419 27.11 -5.09 -12.82
C ASP A 419 26.74 -3.62 -12.50
N VAL A 420 25.95 -2.99 -13.38
CA VAL A 420 25.52 -1.59 -13.23
C VAL A 420 24.53 -1.44 -12.08
N GLN A 421 23.59 -2.38 -11.95
CA GLN A 421 22.59 -2.36 -10.87
C GLN A 421 23.24 -2.53 -9.51
N VAL A 422 24.12 -3.51 -9.36
CA VAL A 422 24.85 -3.78 -8.10
C VAL A 422 25.73 -2.59 -7.73
N SER A 423 26.48 -2.02 -8.68
CA SER A 423 27.33 -0.86 -8.41
C SER A 423 26.53 0.34 -7.90
N LYS A 424 25.39 0.65 -8.53
CA LYS A 424 24.52 1.77 -8.11
C LYS A 424 23.83 1.48 -6.78
N ALA A 425 23.40 0.24 -6.54
CA ALA A 425 22.79 -0.19 -5.28
C ALA A 425 23.76 -0.05 -4.09
N VAL A 426 24.99 -0.56 -4.23
CA VAL A 426 26.06 -0.42 -3.22
C VAL A 426 26.34 1.04 -2.90
N ARG A 427 26.44 1.90 -3.93
CA ARG A 427 26.64 3.33 -3.72
C ARG A 427 25.46 3.96 -2.99
N ALA A 428 24.22 3.62 -3.34
CA ALA A 428 23.02 4.19 -2.72
C ALA A 428 22.89 3.83 -1.25
N VAL A 429 23.11 2.57 -0.86
CA VAL A 429 23.04 2.18 0.56
C VAL A 429 24.15 2.85 1.38
N THR A 430 25.35 2.99 0.79
CA THR A 430 26.48 3.64 1.45
C THR A 430 26.25 5.14 1.67
N GLU A 431 25.73 5.85 0.66
CA GLU A 431 25.52 7.31 0.75
C GLU A 431 24.29 7.69 1.59
N THR A 432 23.24 6.88 1.57
CA THR A 432 22.02 7.17 2.34
C THR A 432 22.11 6.72 3.81
N GLY A 433 22.99 5.77 4.11
CA GLY A 433 23.05 5.12 5.43
C GLY A 433 21.87 4.20 5.70
N ALA A 434 21.19 3.73 4.64
CA ALA A 434 20.10 2.78 4.75
C ALA A 434 20.57 1.47 5.41
N THR A 435 19.79 0.98 6.37
CA THR A 435 20.06 -0.27 7.09
C THR A 435 19.45 -1.49 6.40
N THR A 436 18.55 -1.25 5.44
CA THR A 436 17.84 -2.28 4.70
C THR A 436 17.93 -1.97 3.20
N PHE A 437 18.13 -3.02 2.39
CA PHE A 437 18.02 -2.97 0.94
C PHE A 437 16.92 -3.93 0.48
N CYS A 438 16.02 -3.46 -0.37
CA CYS A 438 14.91 -4.25 -0.91
C CYS A 438 15.08 -4.41 -2.43
N LEU A 439 14.77 -5.60 -2.93
CA LEU A 439 14.64 -5.87 -4.36
C LEU A 439 13.15 -6.09 -4.69
N GLY A 440 12.63 -5.43 -5.73
CA GLY A 440 11.25 -5.57 -6.17
C GLY A 440 11.09 -5.57 -7.69
N GLY A 441 9.91 -5.96 -8.18
CA GLY A 441 9.60 -6.07 -9.62
C GLY A 441 9.93 -7.44 -10.22
N GLY A 442 9.35 -7.74 -11.39
CA GLY A 442 9.45 -9.08 -12.01
C GLY A 442 10.87 -9.56 -12.30
N VAL A 443 11.83 -8.66 -12.57
CA VAL A 443 13.25 -9.03 -12.78
C VAL A 443 13.92 -9.43 -11.47
N ALA A 444 13.35 -9.10 -10.31
CA ALA A 444 13.79 -9.61 -9.02
C ALA A 444 13.74 -11.15 -8.95
N ALA A 445 13.01 -11.84 -9.85
CA ALA A 445 13.04 -13.29 -9.97
C ALA A 445 14.37 -13.86 -10.49
N ASN A 446 15.26 -13.01 -11.03
CA ASN A 446 16.54 -13.44 -11.58
C ASN A 446 17.53 -13.91 -10.47
N PRO A 447 17.95 -15.18 -10.44
CA PRO A 447 18.79 -15.71 -9.37
C PRO A 447 20.19 -15.09 -9.32
N ALA A 448 20.79 -14.76 -10.47
CA ALA A 448 22.11 -14.15 -10.53
C ALA A 448 22.09 -12.72 -9.96
N LEU A 449 21.02 -11.94 -10.24
CA LEU A 449 20.84 -10.61 -9.68
C LEU A 449 20.68 -10.66 -8.15
N ARG A 450 19.86 -11.59 -7.65
CA ARG A 450 19.66 -11.79 -6.21
C ARG A 450 20.98 -12.07 -5.50
N GLU A 451 21.76 -13.01 -6.03
CA GLU A 451 23.03 -13.43 -5.45
C GLU A 451 24.05 -12.28 -5.49
N ALA A 452 24.17 -11.60 -6.64
CA ALA A 452 25.12 -10.50 -6.79
C ALA A 452 24.82 -9.32 -5.84
N LEU A 453 23.54 -8.99 -5.64
CA LEU A 453 23.14 -7.94 -4.69
C LEU A 453 23.42 -8.35 -3.23
N ARG A 454 23.09 -9.58 -2.83
CA ARG A 454 23.39 -10.08 -1.47
C ARG A 454 24.88 -10.07 -1.19
N SER A 455 25.65 -10.70 -2.08
CA SER A 455 27.11 -10.79 -1.99
C SER A 455 27.79 -9.41 -1.92
N ALA A 456 27.22 -8.38 -2.54
CA ALA A 456 27.79 -7.04 -2.55
C ALA A 456 27.34 -6.15 -1.38
N ILE A 457 26.12 -6.33 -0.87
CA ILE A 457 25.49 -5.41 0.10
C ILE A 457 25.56 -5.94 1.54
N GLU A 458 25.33 -7.23 1.77
CA GLU A 458 25.34 -7.82 3.12
C GLU A 458 26.68 -7.60 3.87
N PRO A 459 27.86 -7.67 3.23
CA PRO A 459 29.14 -7.37 3.91
C PRO A 459 29.26 -5.93 4.43
N LEU A 460 28.40 -5.01 3.98
CA LEU A 460 28.32 -3.62 4.48
C LEU A 460 27.50 -3.50 5.78
N GLY A 461 26.94 -4.61 6.29
CA GLY A 461 26.06 -4.62 7.46
C GLY A 461 24.62 -4.20 7.16
N VAL A 462 24.23 -4.20 5.89
CA VAL A 462 22.88 -3.84 5.42
C VAL A 462 22.06 -5.11 5.21
N HIS A 463 20.84 -5.15 5.77
CA HIS A 463 19.92 -6.28 5.60
C HIS A 463 19.36 -6.31 4.17
N VAL A 464 19.54 -7.41 3.44
CA VAL A 464 19.04 -7.54 2.06
C VAL A 464 17.78 -8.39 2.03
N SER A 465 16.65 -7.74 1.78
CA SER A 465 15.37 -8.41 1.58
C SER A 465 15.08 -8.63 0.10
N VAL A 466 14.61 -9.84 -0.21
CA VAL A 466 14.19 -10.24 -1.55
C VAL A 466 12.94 -11.10 -1.40
N PRO A 467 11.81 -10.73 -2.02
CA PRO A 467 10.58 -11.49 -1.86
C PRO A 467 10.67 -12.87 -2.54
N PRO A 468 9.85 -13.85 -2.10
CA PRO A 468 9.69 -15.11 -2.82
C PRO A 468 9.19 -14.85 -4.25
N LEU A 469 9.46 -15.79 -5.17
CA LEU A 469 9.19 -15.59 -6.61
C LEU A 469 7.75 -15.17 -6.92
N HIS A 470 6.77 -15.76 -6.23
CA HIS A 470 5.34 -15.47 -6.42
C HIS A 470 4.91 -14.07 -5.95
N LEU A 471 5.76 -13.36 -5.20
CA LEU A 471 5.56 -11.96 -4.78
C LEU A 471 6.43 -10.98 -5.58
N CYS A 472 7.25 -11.45 -6.52
CA CYS A 472 8.11 -10.58 -7.35
C CYS A 472 7.37 -10.03 -8.57
N THR A 473 6.53 -10.86 -9.20
CA THR A 473 5.67 -10.45 -10.31
C THR A 473 4.43 -9.74 -9.80
N ASP A 474 3.68 -9.10 -10.68
CA ASP A 474 2.51 -8.32 -10.31
C ASP A 474 1.46 -9.22 -9.63
N ASN A 475 1.01 -8.79 -8.44
CA ASN A 475 0.05 -9.50 -7.61
C ASN A 475 -0.67 -8.50 -6.70
N ALA A 476 -1.85 -8.86 -6.20
CA ALA A 476 -2.60 -7.98 -5.32
C ALA A 476 -2.14 -8.06 -3.85
N ALA A 477 -1.39 -9.08 -3.43
CA ALA A 477 -0.89 -9.19 -2.06
C ALA A 477 0.05 -8.02 -1.71
N MET A 478 0.92 -7.61 -2.65
CA MET A 478 1.80 -6.46 -2.49
C MET A 478 1.00 -5.14 -2.36
N ILE A 479 -0.13 -5.04 -3.08
CA ILE A 479 -1.06 -3.91 -3.02
C ILE A 479 -1.84 -3.91 -1.71
N ALA A 480 -2.19 -5.08 -1.18
CA ALA A 480 -2.83 -5.23 0.12
C ALA A 480 -1.91 -4.78 1.26
N ALA A 481 -0.64 -5.18 1.22
CA ALA A 481 0.36 -4.76 2.19
C ALA A 481 0.58 -3.24 2.16
N ALA A 482 0.83 -2.64 0.99
CA ALA A 482 0.92 -1.18 0.88
C ALA A 482 -0.39 -0.48 1.31
N GLY A 483 -1.52 -1.00 0.84
CA GLY A 483 -2.87 -0.52 1.17
C GLY A 483 -3.17 -0.53 2.66
N TYR A 484 -2.66 -1.52 3.40
CA TYR A 484 -2.74 -1.57 4.87
C TYR A 484 -2.06 -0.37 5.54
N HIS A 485 -0.81 -0.08 5.19
CA HIS A 485 -0.10 1.07 5.76
C HIS A 485 -0.77 2.40 5.39
N ARG A 486 -1.19 2.54 4.13
CA ARG A 486 -1.94 3.73 3.68
C ARG A 486 -3.29 3.86 4.40
N TYR A 487 -3.99 2.76 4.60
CA TYR A 487 -5.25 2.72 5.34
C TYR A 487 -5.06 3.23 6.77
N LEU A 488 -4.04 2.75 7.48
CA LEU A 488 -3.70 3.18 8.84
C LEU A 488 -3.26 4.65 8.89
N ASN A 489 -2.56 5.14 7.87
CA ASN A 489 -2.18 6.55 7.75
C ASN A 489 -3.35 7.49 7.41
N GLY A 490 -4.56 6.96 7.22
CA GLY A 490 -5.75 7.76 6.90
C GLY A 490 -5.84 8.18 5.42
N ASP A 491 -4.97 7.65 4.54
CA ASP A 491 -5.01 7.94 3.12
C ASP A 491 -6.24 7.32 2.46
N ARG A 492 -7.03 8.10 1.74
CA ARG A 492 -8.24 7.66 1.04
C ARG A 492 -8.31 8.29 -0.35
N LEU A 493 -8.84 7.55 -1.31
CA LEU A 493 -9.27 8.09 -2.60
C LEU A 493 -10.76 8.43 -2.54
N GLY A 494 -11.12 9.59 -3.09
CA GLY A 494 -12.52 9.88 -3.41
C GLY A 494 -12.97 9.15 -4.67
N LEU A 495 -14.29 9.07 -4.89
CA LEU A 495 -14.87 8.40 -6.06
C LEU A 495 -14.55 9.13 -7.37
N GLU A 496 -14.13 10.40 -7.30
CA GLU A 496 -13.65 11.23 -8.40
C GLU A 496 -12.22 10.92 -8.84
N ALA A 497 -11.44 10.16 -8.05
CA ALA A 497 -10.03 9.89 -8.33
C ALA A 497 -9.80 9.19 -9.69
N ASP A 498 -8.93 9.70 -10.55
CA ASP A 498 -8.70 9.10 -11.87
C ASP A 498 -7.50 8.13 -11.86
N ALA A 499 -7.44 7.26 -12.88
CA ALA A 499 -6.25 6.46 -13.12
C ALA A 499 -5.08 7.38 -13.52
N MET A 500 -3.90 7.12 -12.97
CA MET A 500 -2.69 7.92 -13.18
C MET A 500 -1.59 7.07 -13.83
N PRO A 501 -1.56 6.95 -15.17
CA PRO A 501 -0.62 6.09 -15.89
C PRO A 501 0.86 6.40 -15.60
N GLY A 502 1.18 7.68 -15.39
CA GLY A 502 2.52 8.16 -15.06
C GLY A 502 2.67 8.58 -13.60
N LEU A 503 1.96 7.92 -12.67
CA LEU A 503 2.06 8.23 -11.24
C LEU A 503 3.50 8.05 -10.76
N ARG A 504 4.12 9.15 -10.32
CA ARG A 504 5.44 9.11 -9.68
C ARG A 504 5.31 8.58 -8.26
N LEU A 505 6.34 7.88 -7.80
CA LEU A 505 6.43 7.40 -6.42
C LEU A 505 6.84 8.52 -5.45
N ASP A 506 7.55 9.55 -5.94
CA ASP A 506 8.05 10.66 -5.15
C ASP A 506 6.92 11.42 -4.44
N VAL A 507 7.06 11.62 -3.14
CA VAL A 507 6.14 12.45 -2.32
C VAL A 507 6.79 13.79 -1.95
N VAL A 508 8.11 13.92 -2.16
CA VAL A 508 8.89 15.12 -1.87
C VAL A 508 9.39 15.69 -3.19
N ASP A 509 9.24 17.00 -3.38
CA ASP A 509 9.83 17.72 -4.51
C ASP A 509 11.34 17.40 -4.57
N PRO A 510 11.91 17.08 -5.75
CA PRO A 510 13.35 16.88 -5.86
C PRO A 510 14.05 18.20 -5.47
N ALA A 511 14.82 18.15 -4.38
CA ALA A 511 15.58 19.29 -3.88
C ALA A 511 16.69 19.74 -4.86
#